data_AF-A0A0V0WPS1-F1
#
_entry.id   AF-A0A0V0WPS1-F1
#
_cell.length_a   1.000
_cell.length_b   1.000
_cell.length_c   1.000
_cell.angle_alpha   90.00
_cell.angle_beta   90.00
_cell.angle_gamma   90.00
#
_symmetry.space_group_name_H-M   'P 1'
#
loop_
_entity.id
_entity.type
_entity.pdbx_description
1 polymer ?
#
loop_
_entity_poly.entity_id
_entity_poly.type
_entity_poly.pdbx_seq_one_letter_code
_entity_poly.pdbx_strand_id
1 'polypeptide(L)'
;MTLVGIGFSKIALVLFTFSLAECVSEEKINILMWTHYSDANITNDFLKFCPEQKCQLTYDRRMLNNSAAVVFYDRTVDVNDLPPQRLDKQHFVFFLMETPYYKSLEAFDKLKRNFYTLTMTYRTDSDIYSPFGYFKRRKNPIEIDREQLLAVARNKTKMIGWLGSNCKAASKRYLYMDELKKHIDLDIYGKCGLDKCAKTELIYTEEDPCEQLFRRDYKFYLAMENSVCNDWVTEKIFNRINMVSIPIIFNRSIYEAHVPGDAFIAADDFDSPQKLADYLHKLASNDEKYIQYFEWRKHYETVTFPDGVNSGFCRLCQHLTDEKNNGNFHISPKAQDLQSWFVKKSECIPNFVPDLLARQK
;
A
#
# COMPACT_ATOMS: atom_id res chain seq x y z
N MET A 1 -74.64 -42.83 42.50
CA MET A 1 -74.27 -43.04 41.08
C MET A 1 -73.60 -41.77 40.59
N THR A 2 -72.28 -41.86 40.42
CA THR A 2 -71.48 -41.30 39.32
C THR A 2 -72.05 -40.09 38.57
N LEU A 3 -71.36 -38.94 38.62
CA LEU A 3 -70.42 -38.55 37.56
C LEU A 3 -69.74 -37.21 37.93
N VAL A 4 -68.41 -37.30 38.05
CA VAL A 4 -67.47 -36.21 38.22
C VAL A 4 -67.38 -35.42 36.92
N GLY A 5 -67.35 -34.09 37.04
CA GLY A 5 -67.31 -33.16 35.93
C GLY A 5 -66.03 -33.25 35.11
N ILE A 6 -66.17 -33.07 33.80
CA ILE A 6 -65.07 -32.80 32.88
C ILE A 6 -65.38 -31.45 32.24
N GLY A 7 -64.59 -30.45 32.62
CA GLY A 7 -64.61 -29.13 32.03
C GLY A 7 -64.12 -29.19 30.59
N PHE A 8 -64.86 -28.56 29.68
CA PHE A 8 -64.42 -28.37 28.30
C PHE A 8 -63.25 -27.38 28.27
N SER A 9 -62.04 -27.89 28.10
CA SER A 9 -60.88 -27.07 27.78
C SER A 9 -61.03 -26.58 26.33
N LYS A 10 -61.21 -25.26 26.16
CA LYS A 10 -61.15 -24.63 24.84
C LYS A 10 -59.73 -24.77 24.30
N ILE A 11 -59.54 -25.66 23.34
CA ILE A 11 -58.31 -25.74 22.55
C ILE A 11 -58.26 -24.47 21.70
N ALA A 12 -57.43 -23.50 22.10
CA ALA A 12 -57.06 -22.39 21.25
C ALA A 12 -56.11 -22.93 20.17
N LEU A 13 -56.59 -22.93 18.92
CA LEU A 13 -55.75 -23.23 17.76
C LEU A 13 -54.78 -22.05 17.60
N VAL A 14 -53.56 -22.20 18.12
CA VAL A 14 -52.47 -21.26 17.85
C VAL A 14 -52.05 -21.48 16.39
N LEU A 15 -52.62 -20.67 15.50
CA LEU A 15 -52.08 -20.49 14.15
C LEU A 15 -50.71 -19.84 14.30
N PHE A 16 -49.66 -20.65 14.27
CA PHE A 16 -48.33 -20.14 13.97
C PHE A 16 -48.36 -19.60 12.54
N THR A 17 -48.57 -18.29 12.43
CA THR A 17 -48.19 -17.55 11.25
C THR A 17 -46.66 -17.61 11.19
N PHE A 18 -46.15 -18.59 10.46
CA PHE A 18 -44.78 -18.51 9.96
C PHE A 18 -44.74 -17.27 9.07
N SER A 19 -44.27 -16.15 9.64
CA SER A 19 -43.71 -15.08 8.83
C SER A 19 -42.59 -15.75 8.03
N LEU A 20 -42.81 -15.94 6.73
CA LEU A 20 -41.72 -16.07 5.78
C LEU A 20 -40.93 -14.78 5.93
N ALA A 21 -39.93 -14.78 6.81
CA ALA A 21 -38.81 -13.87 6.66
C ALA A 21 -38.26 -14.21 5.28
N GLU A 22 -38.65 -13.42 4.28
CA GLU A 22 -37.98 -13.43 2.99
C GLU A 22 -36.49 -13.36 3.32
N CYS A 23 -35.75 -14.41 2.98
CA CYS A 23 -34.31 -14.30 2.83
C CYS A 23 -34.09 -13.35 1.66
N VAL A 24 -34.26 -12.05 1.88
CA VAL A 24 -33.73 -11.02 1.01
C VAL A 24 -32.22 -11.16 1.17
N SER A 25 -31.63 -11.94 0.27
CA SER A 25 -30.21 -11.90 0.00
C SER A 25 -29.87 -10.42 -0.21
N GLU A 26 -29.25 -9.76 0.77
CA GLU A 26 -28.83 -8.38 0.59
C GLU A 26 -27.91 -8.30 -0.62
N GLU A 27 -28.37 -7.55 -1.61
CA GLU A 27 -27.72 -7.42 -2.90
C GLU A 27 -26.33 -6.80 -2.72
N LYS A 28 -25.29 -7.60 -2.99
CA LYS A 28 -23.90 -7.14 -2.94
C LYS A 28 -23.62 -6.13 -4.05
N ILE A 29 -22.84 -5.11 -3.74
CA ILE A 29 -22.33 -4.14 -4.71
C ILE A 29 -21.19 -4.79 -5.51
N ASN A 30 -21.37 -4.90 -6.82
CA ASN A 30 -20.35 -5.48 -7.70
C ASN A 30 -19.29 -4.44 -8.08
N ILE A 31 -18.02 -4.80 -7.89
CA ILE A 31 -16.85 -4.07 -8.38
C ILE A 31 -16.18 -4.97 -9.44
N LEU A 32 -16.25 -4.54 -10.70
CA LEU A 32 -15.65 -5.26 -11.82
C LEU A 32 -14.20 -4.80 -12.03
N MET A 33 -13.26 -5.72 -11.92
CA MET A 33 -11.89 -5.50 -12.39
C MET A 33 -11.86 -5.73 -13.90
N TRP A 34 -11.68 -4.66 -14.68
CA TRP A 34 -11.60 -4.77 -16.14
C TRP A 34 -10.24 -5.32 -16.60
N THR A 35 -9.19 -4.97 -15.86
CA THR A 35 -7.81 -5.39 -16.10
C THR A 35 -7.17 -5.92 -14.82
N HIS A 36 -6.15 -6.76 -14.96
CA HIS A 36 -5.41 -7.31 -13.83
C HIS A 36 -4.42 -6.29 -13.25
N TYR A 37 -4.28 -6.29 -11.92
CA TYR A 37 -3.17 -5.62 -11.25
C TYR A 37 -1.87 -6.43 -11.44
N SER A 38 -0.76 -5.76 -11.74
CA SER A 38 0.51 -6.42 -12.08
C SER A 38 1.19 -7.14 -10.93
N ASP A 39 1.00 -6.66 -9.70
CA ASP A 39 1.80 -7.10 -8.55
C ASP A 39 1.05 -8.07 -7.62
N ALA A 40 -0.25 -8.24 -7.81
CA ALA A 40 -1.06 -9.23 -7.09
C ALA A 40 -2.36 -9.54 -7.84
N ASN A 41 -2.88 -10.76 -7.65
CA ASN A 41 -4.22 -11.09 -8.08
C ASN A 41 -5.25 -10.48 -7.11
N ILE A 42 -6.02 -9.49 -7.56
CA ILE A 42 -7.08 -8.88 -6.74
C ILE A 42 -8.24 -9.86 -6.57
N THR A 43 -8.41 -10.41 -5.37
CA THR A 43 -9.52 -11.32 -5.01
C THR A 43 -10.42 -10.68 -3.96
N ASN A 44 -11.51 -11.36 -3.57
CA ASN A 44 -12.34 -10.93 -2.44
C ASN A 44 -11.58 -10.87 -1.10
N ASP A 45 -10.36 -11.43 -1.01
CA ASP A 45 -9.50 -11.26 0.18
C ASP A 45 -9.09 -9.80 0.39
N PHE A 46 -9.09 -8.98 -0.65
CA PHE A 46 -8.85 -7.53 -0.55
C PHE A 46 -9.97 -6.80 0.21
N LEU A 47 -11.13 -7.44 0.39
CA LEU A 47 -12.27 -6.93 1.16
C LEU A 47 -12.37 -7.55 2.57
N LYS A 48 -11.46 -8.46 2.94
CA LYS A 48 -11.54 -9.20 4.22
C LYS A 48 -11.47 -8.31 5.47
N PHE A 49 -10.91 -7.11 5.34
CA PHE A 49 -10.77 -6.14 6.43
C PHE A 49 -11.98 -5.22 6.61
N CYS A 50 -12.96 -5.32 5.72
CA CYS A 50 -14.21 -4.57 5.77
C CYS A 50 -15.41 -5.49 5.47
N PRO A 51 -15.56 -6.62 6.18
CA PRO A 51 -16.60 -7.61 5.90
C PRO A 51 -18.02 -7.07 6.12
N GLU A 52 -18.16 -5.99 6.87
CA GLU A 52 -19.42 -5.28 7.05
C GLU A 52 -19.90 -4.61 5.75
N GLN A 53 -18.98 -4.33 4.83
CA GLN A 53 -19.30 -3.73 3.55
C GLN A 53 -19.63 -4.81 2.53
N LYS A 54 -20.87 -4.78 2.02
CA LYS A 54 -21.44 -5.83 1.17
C LYS A 54 -21.01 -5.67 -0.28
N CYS A 55 -19.71 -5.67 -0.58
CA CYS A 55 -19.20 -5.69 -1.95
C CYS A 55 -18.69 -7.06 -2.38
N GLN A 56 -18.53 -7.23 -3.69
CA GLN A 56 -17.78 -8.33 -4.26
C GLN A 56 -16.93 -7.89 -5.45
N LEU A 57 -15.72 -8.43 -5.52
CA LEU A 57 -14.78 -8.26 -6.62
C LEU A 57 -14.97 -9.39 -7.63
N THR A 58 -15.00 -9.04 -8.91
CA THR A 58 -15.13 -10.00 -10.02
C THR A 58 -14.32 -9.56 -11.24
N TYR A 59 -13.86 -10.52 -12.04
CA TYR A 59 -13.32 -10.30 -13.39
C TYR A 59 -14.31 -10.72 -14.49
N ASP A 60 -15.50 -11.19 -14.11
CA ASP A 60 -16.52 -11.61 -15.06
C ASP A 60 -17.13 -10.40 -15.77
N ARG A 61 -16.69 -10.14 -17.00
CA ARG A 61 -17.13 -9.00 -17.81
C ARG A 61 -18.63 -9.01 -18.10
N ARG A 62 -19.32 -10.14 -17.96
CA ARG A 62 -20.79 -10.22 -18.05
C ARG A 62 -21.47 -9.39 -16.95
N MET A 63 -20.76 -9.10 -15.87
CA MET A 63 -21.24 -8.27 -14.75
C MET A 63 -21.14 -6.77 -15.02
N LEU A 64 -20.63 -6.32 -16.18
CA LEU A 64 -20.46 -4.89 -16.49
C LEU A 64 -21.72 -4.07 -16.18
N ASN A 65 -22.91 -4.52 -16.62
CA ASN A 65 -24.14 -3.75 -16.41
C ASN A 65 -24.70 -3.84 -14.98
N ASN A 66 -24.18 -4.77 -14.17
CA ASN A 66 -24.58 -4.99 -12.78
C ASN A 66 -23.52 -4.47 -11.79
N SER A 67 -22.47 -3.80 -12.29
CA SER A 67 -21.36 -3.27 -11.50
C SER A 67 -21.50 -1.79 -11.22
N ALA A 68 -21.38 -1.42 -9.94
CA ALA A 68 -21.36 -0.02 -9.52
C ALA A 68 -20.03 0.65 -9.89
N ALA A 69 -18.94 -0.12 -9.94
CA ALA A 69 -17.64 0.37 -10.39
C ALA A 69 -16.95 -0.63 -11.33
N VAL A 70 -16.23 -0.09 -12.30
CA VAL A 70 -15.32 -0.79 -13.21
C VAL A 70 -13.92 -0.21 -13.00
N VAL A 71 -12.99 -1.02 -12.54
CA VAL A 71 -11.64 -0.61 -12.15
C VAL A 71 -10.67 -0.96 -13.27
N PHE A 72 -9.87 0.02 -13.68
CA PHE A 72 -8.87 -0.11 -14.73
C PHE A 72 -7.49 0.14 -14.13
N TYR A 73 -6.67 -0.91 -14.08
CA TYR A 73 -5.26 -0.74 -13.77
C TYR A 73 -4.52 -0.23 -15.00
N ASP A 74 -4.12 1.04 -15.00
CA ASP A 74 -3.64 1.79 -16.18
C ASP A 74 -2.53 1.06 -16.98
N ARG A 75 -1.62 0.36 -16.30
CA ARG A 75 -0.50 -0.33 -16.94
C ARG A 75 -0.88 -1.61 -17.71
N THR A 76 -2.08 -2.14 -17.50
CA THR A 76 -2.58 -3.36 -18.15
C THR A 76 -3.84 -3.13 -18.98
N VAL A 77 -4.24 -1.86 -19.16
CA VAL A 77 -5.31 -1.49 -20.09
C VAL A 77 -4.85 -1.69 -21.52
N ASP A 78 -5.59 -2.53 -22.25
CA ASP A 78 -5.60 -2.55 -23.71
C ASP A 78 -6.71 -1.63 -24.20
N VAL A 79 -6.33 -0.61 -24.98
CA VAL A 79 -7.25 0.40 -25.51
C VAL A 79 -8.13 -0.13 -26.65
N ASN A 80 -7.82 -1.31 -27.19
CA ASN A 80 -8.67 -1.99 -28.17
C ASN A 80 -9.71 -2.89 -27.48
N ASP A 81 -9.60 -3.07 -26.17
CA ASP A 81 -10.46 -3.92 -25.35
C ASP A 81 -11.06 -3.08 -24.21
N LEU A 82 -11.73 -1.99 -24.56
CA LEU A 82 -12.45 -1.14 -23.62
C LEU A 82 -13.91 -1.57 -23.53
N PRO A 83 -14.56 -1.43 -22.36
CA PRO A 83 -15.99 -1.66 -22.27
C PRO A 83 -16.74 -0.65 -23.15
N PRO A 84 -17.99 -0.98 -23.54
CA PRO A 84 -18.89 0.01 -24.10
C PRO A 84 -19.12 1.18 -23.13
N GLN A 85 -19.86 2.19 -23.58
CA GLN A 85 -20.13 3.40 -22.79
C GLN A 85 -20.61 3.07 -21.37
N ARG A 86 -19.98 3.73 -20.39
CA ARG A 86 -20.30 3.65 -18.96
C ARG A 86 -21.78 3.96 -18.72
N LEU A 87 -22.43 3.17 -17.86
CA LEU A 87 -23.82 3.40 -17.46
C LEU A 87 -23.99 4.65 -16.59
N ASP A 88 -25.21 5.16 -16.56
CA ASP A 88 -25.60 6.17 -15.59
C ASP A 88 -25.38 5.64 -14.16
N LYS A 89 -24.76 6.45 -13.30
CA LYS A 89 -24.40 6.10 -11.92
C LYS A 89 -23.45 4.90 -11.75
N GLN A 90 -22.71 4.54 -12.80
CA GLN A 90 -21.58 3.60 -12.71
C GLN A 90 -20.27 4.39 -12.71
N HIS A 91 -19.27 3.96 -11.93
CA HIS A 91 -17.94 4.55 -11.97
C HIS A 91 -16.98 3.79 -12.87
N PHE A 92 -16.18 4.53 -13.65
CA PHE A 92 -14.92 4.02 -14.21
C PHE A 92 -13.78 4.56 -13.34
N VAL A 93 -13.03 3.67 -12.69
CA VAL A 93 -12.03 4.02 -11.68
C VAL A 93 -10.64 3.91 -12.28
N PHE A 94 -9.90 5.02 -12.29
CA PHE A 94 -8.47 5.03 -12.62
C PHE A 94 -7.69 4.43 -11.46
N PHE A 95 -7.09 3.25 -11.65
CA PHE A 95 -6.26 2.61 -10.64
C PHE A 95 -4.81 2.57 -11.09
N LEU A 96 -3.91 3.15 -10.28
CA LEU A 96 -2.47 3.09 -10.54
C LEU A 96 -1.67 3.16 -9.23
N MET A 97 -0.90 2.10 -8.99
CA MET A 97 0.05 1.97 -7.87
C MET A 97 1.49 2.22 -8.32
N GLU A 98 1.68 3.26 -9.14
CA GLU A 98 2.99 3.67 -9.65
C GLU A 98 2.99 5.18 -9.88
N THR A 99 4.16 5.80 -9.87
CA THR A 99 4.29 7.25 -10.16
C THR A 99 3.98 7.58 -11.63
N PRO A 100 3.76 8.87 -11.98
CA PRO A 100 3.55 9.30 -13.38
C PRO A 100 4.66 8.91 -14.37
N TYR A 101 5.87 8.60 -13.89
CA TYR A 101 6.95 8.07 -14.72
C TYR A 101 6.66 6.68 -15.31
N TYR A 102 5.80 5.89 -14.66
CA TYR A 102 5.52 4.50 -15.04
C TYR A 102 4.05 4.25 -15.43
N LYS A 103 3.28 5.30 -15.67
CA LYS A 103 1.96 5.20 -16.33
C LYS A 103 2.10 4.62 -17.75
N SER A 104 1.07 3.96 -18.24
CA SER A 104 0.96 3.51 -19.63
C SER A 104 1.11 4.71 -20.57
N LEU A 105 1.91 4.58 -21.63
CA LEU A 105 2.03 5.66 -22.62
C LEU A 105 0.77 5.75 -23.48
N GLU A 106 0.20 4.61 -23.86
CA GLU A 106 -0.96 4.57 -24.76
C GLU A 106 -2.28 4.76 -24.02
N ALA A 107 -2.53 3.95 -22.98
CA ALA A 107 -3.81 3.98 -22.27
C ALA A 107 -4.00 5.32 -21.55
N PHE A 108 -2.98 5.82 -20.86
CA PHE A 108 -3.06 7.11 -20.19
C PHE A 108 -3.31 8.23 -21.21
N ASP A 109 -2.60 8.26 -22.35
CA ASP A 109 -2.77 9.34 -23.33
C ASP A 109 -4.19 9.39 -23.90
N LYS A 110 -4.76 8.22 -24.24
CA LYS A 110 -6.11 8.09 -24.78
C LYS A 110 -7.21 8.35 -23.74
N LEU A 111 -7.00 7.95 -22.48
CA LEU A 111 -8.07 7.89 -21.46
C LEU A 111 -7.97 8.96 -20.37
N LYS A 112 -6.91 9.76 -20.30
CA LYS A 112 -6.69 10.78 -19.24
C LYS A 112 -7.75 11.88 -19.13
N ARG A 113 -8.68 11.99 -20.08
CA ARG A 113 -9.73 13.03 -20.14
C ARG A 113 -11.11 12.40 -20.17
N ASN A 114 -11.96 12.75 -19.20
CA ASN A 114 -13.40 12.44 -19.16
C ASN A 114 -13.80 10.95 -19.29
N PHE A 115 -12.85 10.01 -19.28
CA PHE A 115 -13.14 8.57 -19.29
C PHE A 115 -13.43 8.05 -17.88
N TYR A 116 -12.61 8.46 -16.91
CA TYR A 116 -12.72 8.06 -15.51
C TYR A 116 -13.62 9.01 -14.71
N THR A 117 -14.19 8.49 -13.65
CA THR A 117 -15.05 9.23 -12.70
C THR A 117 -14.49 9.27 -11.29
N LEU A 118 -13.60 8.33 -10.94
CA LEU A 118 -12.88 8.29 -9.66
C LEU A 118 -11.41 7.94 -9.89
N THR A 119 -10.55 8.37 -8.97
CA THR A 119 -9.13 8.00 -8.90
C THR A 119 -8.85 7.14 -7.68
N MET A 120 -8.10 6.05 -7.86
CA MET A 120 -7.65 5.17 -6.79
C MET A 120 -6.14 4.99 -6.89
N THR A 121 -5.37 5.60 -5.99
CA THR A 121 -3.90 5.61 -6.10
C THR A 121 -3.23 5.73 -4.72
N TYR A 122 -1.91 5.68 -4.70
CA TYR A 122 -1.08 5.96 -3.51
C TYR A 122 -1.11 7.43 -3.04
N ARG A 123 -1.66 8.37 -3.81
CA ARG A 123 -1.70 9.78 -3.38
C ARG A 123 -2.78 10.00 -2.33
N THR A 124 -2.47 10.74 -1.27
CA THR A 124 -3.40 11.04 -0.18
C THR A 124 -4.60 11.86 -0.64
N ASP A 125 -4.43 12.63 -1.72
CA ASP A 125 -5.48 13.46 -2.34
C ASP A 125 -6.28 12.75 -3.44
N SER A 126 -6.11 11.44 -3.65
CA SER A 126 -6.96 10.65 -4.57
C SER A 126 -8.38 10.49 -4.04
N ASP A 127 -9.35 10.17 -4.91
CA ASP A 127 -10.73 9.95 -4.44
C ASP A 127 -10.80 8.74 -3.50
N ILE A 128 -10.06 7.69 -3.85
CA ILE A 128 -9.88 6.49 -3.05
C ILE A 128 -8.38 6.31 -2.75
N TYR A 129 -7.97 6.65 -1.53
CA TYR A 129 -6.58 6.46 -1.09
C TYR A 129 -6.25 4.97 -0.90
N SER A 130 -5.23 4.49 -1.62
CA SER A 130 -4.72 3.12 -1.54
C SER A 130 -3.21 3.14 -1.26
N PRO A 131 -2.78 3.17 0.01
CA PRO A 131 -1.37 3.16 0.37
C PRO A 131 -0.74 1.77 0.20
N PHE A 132 0.58 1.69 0.05
CA PHE A 132 1.29 0.40 0.15
C PHE A 132 1.36 -0.13 1.58
N GLY A 133 1.36 0.77 2.55
CA GLY A 133 1.34 0.49 3.98
C GLY A 133 1.14 1.78 4.78
N TYR A 134 0.92 1.67 6.09
CA TYR A 134 0.75 2.83 6.96
C TYR A 134 1.01 2.50 8.43
N PHE A 135 1.29 3.53 9.22
CA PHE A 135 1.38 3.43 10.67
C PHE A 135 0.00 3.62 11.29
N LYS A 136 -0.47 2.60 12.00
CA LYS A 136 -1.71 2.64 12.77
C LYS A 136 -1.37 2.91 14.23
N ARG A 137 -1.91 4.00 14.76
CA ARG A 137 -1.74 4.34 16.18
C ARG A 137 -2.40 3.27 17.04
N ARG A 138 -1.66 2.76 18.03
CA ARG A 138 -2.18 1.84 19.04
C ARG A 138 -3.16 2.57 19.94
N LYS A 139 -4.23 1.89 20.36
CA LYS A 139 -5.16 2.42 21.36
C LYS A 139 -4.47 2.63 22.70
N ASN A 140 -3.67 1.64 23.11
CA ASN A 140 -2.85 1.67 24.32
C ASN A 140 -1.38 1.49 23.93
N PRO A 141 -0.46 2.34 24.40
CA PRO A 141 0.96 2.12 24.20
C PRO A 141 1.43 0.77 24.78
N ILE A 142 2.42 0.16 24.15
CA ILE A 142 3.05 -1.08 24.64
C ILE A 142 4.42 -0.80 25.23
N GLU A 143 4.84 -1.61 26.19
CA GLU A 143 6.24 -1.64 26.61
C GLU A 143 7.07 -2.40 25.58
N ILE A 144 8.25 -1.85 25.27
CA ILE A 144 9.19 -2.45 24.33
C ILE A 144 10.16 -3.32 25.12
N ASP A 145 10.34 -4.58 24.72
CA ASP A 145 11.40 -5.42 25.27
C ASP A 145 12.77 -4.92 24.77
N ARG A 146 13.35 -4.03 25.57
CA ARG A 146 14.60 -3.36 25.26
C ARG A 146 15.78 -4.34 25.23
N GLU A 147 15.79 -5.34 26.10
CA GLU A 147 16.86 -6.35 26.12
C GLU A 147 16.80 -7.23 24.87
N GLN A 148 15.60 -7.61 24.43
CA GLN A 148 15.42 -8.30 23.16
C GLN A 148 15.86 -7.44 21.97
N LEU A 149 15.51 -6.15 21.94
CA LEU A 149 15.97 -5.24 20.87
C LEU A 149 17.50 -5.13 20.83
N LEU A 150 18.14 -4.96 21.99
CA LEU A 150 19.60 -4.91 22.09
C LEU A 150 20.23 -6.22 21.61
N ALA A 151 19.69 -7.36 22.01
CA ALA A 151 20.18 -8.67 21.57
C ALA A 151 20.11 -8.82 20.04
N VAL A 152 18.98 -8.41 19.42
CA VAL A 152 18.84 -8.43 17.95
C VAL A 152 19.78 -7.43 17.28
N ALA A 153 19.91 -6.21 17.82
CA ALA A 153 20.77 -5.16 17.28
C ALA A 153 22.26 -5.53 17.30
N ARG A 154 22.71 -6.24 18.35
CA ARG A 154 24.09 -6.72 18.52
C ARG A 154 24.44 -7.89 17.61
N ASN A 155 23.46 -8.74 17.29
CA ASN A 155 23.67 -9.90 16.41
C ASN A 155 23.81 -9.52 14.92
N LYS A 156 23.40 -8.31 14.53
CA LYS A 156 23.53 -7.82 13.15
C LYS A 156 24.98 -7.43 12.85
N THR A 157 25.58 -8.09 11.86
CA THR A 157 27.00 -7.97 11.52
C THR A 157 27.26 -7.14 10.26
N LYS A 158 26.24 -6.90 9.44
CA LYS A 158 26.35 -6.16 8.17
C LYS A 158 25.78 -4.74 8.29
N MET A 159 26.37 -3.83 7.54
CA MET A 159 25.99 -2.42 7.55
C MET A 159 24.72 -2.16 6.74
N ILE A 160 24.79 -2.13 5.41
CA ILE A 160 23.65 -1.74 4.56
C ILE A 160 23.30 -2.84 3.57
N GLY A 161 22.02 -3.20 3.50
CA GLY A 161 21.47 -4.08 2.47
C GLY A 161 20.50 -3.34 1.55
N TRP A 162 20.47 -3.70 0.27
CA TRP A 162 19.41 -3.27 -0.64
C TRP A 162 18.95 -4.41 -1.55
N LEU A 163 17.64 -4.52 -1.73
CA LEU A 163 17.01 -5.49 -2.63
C LEU A 163 16.25 -4.74 -3.72
N GLY A 164 16.64 -4.94 -4.98
CA GLY A 164 15.93 -4.30 -6.09
C GLY A 164 16.15 -4.92 -7.46
N SER A 165 15.15 -4.73 -8.31
CA SER A 165 15.11 -5.26 -9.68
C SER A 165 14.93 -4.19 -10.76
N ASN A 166 14.71 -2.93 -10.38
CA ASN A 166 14.64 -1.80 -11.30
C ASN A 166 15.92 -0.95 -11.17
N CYS A 167 16.87 -1.20 -12.06
CA CYS A 167 18.21 -0.60 -12.01
C CYS A 167 18.27 0.74 -12.75
N LYS A 168 17.32 0.97 -13.67
CA LYS A 168 17.19 2.19 -14.46
C LYS A 168 16.00 3.03 -13.97
N ALA A 169 15.93 3.20 -12.66
CA ALA A 169 14.87 3.95 -12.00
C ALA A 169 14.92 5.45 -12.37
N ALA A 170 13.77 6.10 -12.49
CA ALA A 170 13.65 7.54 -12.73
C ALA A 170 14.38 8.40 -11.69
N SER A 171 14.42 7.93 -10.43
CA SER A 171 15.21 8.56 -9.36
C SER A 171 16.73 8.54 -9.61
N LYS A 172 17.23 7.64 -10.47
CA LYS A 172 18.66 7.36 -10.66
C LYS A 172 19.37 6.93 -9.36
N ARG A 173 18.65 6.25 -8.45
CA ARG A 173 19.14 5.77 -7.15
C ARG A 173 20.47 5.04 -7.14
N TYR A 174 20.81 4.35 -8.24
CA TYR A 174 22.09 3.65 -8.37
C TYR A 174 23.29 4.60 -8.24
N LEU A 175 23.19 5.85 -8.73
CA LEU A 175 24.26 6.84 -8.61
C LEU A 175 24.55 7.17 -7.15
N TYR A 176 23.51 7.30 -6.32
CA TYR A 176 23.69 7.54 -4.89
C TYR A 176 24.33 6.33 -4.20
N MET A 177 23.89 5.12 -4.56
CA MET A 177 24.46 3.88 -4.03
C MET A 177 25.93 3.71 -4.42
N ASP A 178 26.29 4.09 -5.65
CA ASP A 178 27.67 4.05 -6.16
C ASP A 178 28.61 5.01 -5.45
N GLU A 179 28.12 6.17 -5.00
CA GLU A 179 28.87 7.08 -4.16
C GLU A 179 28.93 6.59 -2.70
N LEU A 180 27.80 6.17 -2.13
CA LEU A 180 27.72 5.71 -0.74
C LEU A 180 28.60 4.49 -0.47
N LYS A 181 28.65 3.52 -1.39
CA LYS A 181 29.45 2.28 -1.23
C LYS A 181 30.96 2.52 -1.15
N LYS A 182 31.44 3.73 -1.49
CA LYS A 182 32.87 4.10 -1.32
C LYS A 182 33.22 4.35 0.15
N HIS A 183 32.23 4.58 1.00
CA HIS A 183 32.41 5.02 2.38
C HIS A 183 31.88 4.03 3.42
N ILE A 184 31.04 3.07 3.02
CA ILE A 184 30.41 2.09 3.91
C ILE A 184 30.05 0.81 3.14
N ASP A 185 30.14 -0.34 3.81
CA ASP A 185 29.77 -1.63 3.23
C ASP A 185 28.29 -1.66 2.86
N LEU A 186 28.03 -1.93 1.58
CA LEU A 186 26.70 -1.93 0.99
C LEU A 186 26.52 -3.13 0.07
N ASP A 187 25.65 -4.05 0.47
CA ASP A 187 25.33 -5.26 -0.29
C ASP A 187 24.07 -5.02 -1.16
N ILE A 188 24.22 -5.28 -2.46
CA ILE A 188 23.16 -5.11 -3.47
C ILE A 188 22.70 -6.49 -3.94
N TYR A 189 21.41 -6.79 -3.75
CA TYR A 189 20.77 -8.05 -4.16
C TYR A 189 19.69 -7.85 -5.22
N GLY A 190 19.28 -8.97 -5.82
CA GLY A 190 18.28 -9.01 -6.89
C GLY A 190 18.90 -8.71 -8.25
N LYS A 191 18.05 -8.44 -9.26
CA LYS A 191 18.48 -8.26 -10.66
C LYS A 191 19.49 -7.12 -10.90
N CYS A 192 19.65 -6.23 -9.92
CA CYS A 192 20.56 -5.09 -10.02
C CYS A 192 21.90 -5.29 -9.30
N GLY A 193 22.12 -6.45 -8.67
CA GLY A 193 23.35 -6.75 -7.94
C GLY A 193 23.67 -8.23 -8.01
N LEU A 194 23.96 -8.83 -6.86
CA LEU A 194 24.14 -10.27 -6.74
C LEU A 194 22.84 -10.98 -7.14
N ASP A 195 22.94 -11.95 -8.05
CA ASP A 195 21.83 -12.82 -8.47
C ASP A 195 21.46 -13.84 -7.37
N LYS A 196 21.07 -13.27 -6.23
CA LYS A 196 20.51 -13.88 -5.04
C LYS A 196 19.25 -13.06 -4.73
N CYS A 197 18.31 -13.67 -4.00
CA CYS A 197 17.01 -13.04 -3.72
C CYS A 197 16.14 -12.83 -4.96
N ALA A 198 15.99 -13.91 -5.75
CA ALA A 198 14.94 -13.95 -6.75
C ALA A 198 13.57 -13.77 -6.09
N LYS A 199 12.69 -13.01 -6.74
CA LYS A 199 11.30 -12.87 -6.27
C LYS A 199 10.62 -14.23 -6.38
N THR A 200 10.03 -14.69 -5.29
CA THR A 200 9.24 -15.93 -5.21
C THR A 200 7.84 -15.62 -4.66
N GLU A 201 6.97 -16.62 -4.59
CA GLU A 201 5.65 -16.49 -3.94
C GLU A 201 5.73 -16.16 -2.45
N LEU A 202 6.90 -16.36 -1.82
CA LEU A 202 7.14 -16.02 -0.41
C LEU A 202 7.51 -14.55 -0.20
N ILE A 203 7.55 -13.72 -1.26
CA ILE A 203 8.02 -12.35 -1.14
C ILE A 203 7.32 -11.60 0.01
N TYR A 204 8.11 -10.95 0.87
CA TYR A 204 7.66 -10.21 2.04
C TYR A 204 7.04 -11.03 3.18
N THR A 205 7.07 -12.37 3.12
CA THR A 205 6.68 -13.21 4.25
C THR A 205 7.85 -13.47 5.20
N GLU A 206 7.58 -14.02 6.38
CA GLU A 206 8.63 -14.37 7.34
C GLU A 206 9.48 -15.56 6.87
N GLU A 207 8.95 -16.34 5.93
CA GLU A 207 9.60 -17.50 5.32
C GLU A 207 10.49 -17.12 4.14
N ASP A 208 10.43 -15.89 3.64
CA ASP A 208 11.32 -15.42 2.56
C ASP A 208 12.78 -15.47 3.03
N PRO A 209 13.65 -16.29 2.39
CA PRO A 209 15.06 -16.38 2.78
C PRO A 209 15.80 -15.05 2.75
N CYS A 210 15.37 -14.12 1.89
CA CYS A 210 15.97 -12.80 1.77
C CYS A 210 15.44 -11.82 2.78
N GLU A 211 14.16 -11.88 3.14
CA GLU A 211 13.69 -11.10 4.30
C GLU A 211 14.32 -11.62 5.60
N GLN A 212 14.53 -12.92 5.74
CA GLN A 212 15.29 -13.50 6.86
C GLN A 212 16.76 -13.04 6.88
N LEU A 213 17.41 -12.99 5.71
CA LEU A 213 18.77 -12.46 5.57
C LEU A 213 18.86 -11.02 6.06
N PHE A 214 17.94 -10.15 5.61
CA PHE A 214 17.89 -8.74 6.03
C PHE A 214 17.59 -8.61 7.54
N ARG A 215 16.63 -9.38 8.04
CA ARG A 215 16.26 -9.43 9.45
C ARG A 215 17.43 -9.87 10.34
N ARG A 216 18.20 -10.88 9.93
CA ARG A 216 19.30 -11.42 10.72
C ARG A 216 20.55 -10.55 10.68
N ASP A 217 20.96 -10.11 9.48
CA ASP A 217 22.35 -9.66 9.29
C ASP A 217 22.51 -8.14 9.26
N TYR A 218 21.51 -7.37 8.82
CA TYR A 218 21.70 -5.96 8.47
C TYR A 218 21.19 -4.97 9.53
N LYS A 219 22.05 -4.03 9.91
CA LYS A 219 21.70 -2.86 10.75
C LYS A 219 20.89 -1.81 9.98
N PHE A 220 21.17 -1.65 8.70
CA PHE A 220 20.47 -0.69 7.86
C PHE A 220 20.02 -1.33 6.56
N TYR A 221 18.97 -0.77 5.96
CA TYR A 221 18.59 -1.11 4.60
C TYR A 221 18.19 0.14 3.83
N LEU A 222 18.44 0.13 2.52
CA LEU A 222 17.99 1.21 1.67
C LEU A 222 16.50 1.00 1.31
N ALA A 223 15.66 1.95 1.72
CA ALA A 223 14.26 2.07 1.32
C ALA A 223 14.09 3.11 0.20
N MET A 224 15.08 3.18 -0.70
CA MET A 224 15.19 4.20 -1.75
C MET A 224 14.25 3.93 -2.92
N GLU A 225 13.35 4.87 -3.20
CA GLU A 225 12.31 4.72 -4.21
C GLU A 225 12.81 4.80 -5.65
N ASN A 226 12.02 4.21 -6.55
CA ASN A 226 12.23 4.25 -8.01
C ASN A 226 11.93 5.63 -8.64
N SER A 227 11.26 6.51 -7.90
CA SER A 227 10.89 7.88 -8.25
C SER A 227 10.89 8.71 -6.97
N VAL A 228 11.00 10.03 -7.09
CA VAL A 228 10.84 10.95 -5.95
C VAL A 228 9.69 11.89 -6.28
N CYS A 229 8.53 11.63 -5.70
CA CYS A 229 7.28 12.35 -5.95
C CYS A 229 6.51 12.51 -4.65
N ASN A 230 5.61 13.49 -4.59
CA ASN A 230 4.75 13.67 -3.42
C ASN A 230 3.96 12.37 -3.12
N ASP A 231 3.84 12.05 -1.84
CA ASP A 231 3.20 10.84 -1.29
C ASP A 231 3.76 9.48 -1.76
N TRP A 232 4.85 9.44 -2.54
CA TRP A 232 5.40 8.17 -3.03
C TRP A 232 6.25 7.47 -1.97
N VAL A 233 5.58 6.77 -1.06
CA VAL A 233 6.17 5.94 -0.01
C VAL A 233 5.60 4.53 -0.14
N THR A 234 6.46 3.54 -0.45
CA THR A 234 5.97 2.21 -0.84
C THR A 234 6.31 1.09 0.16
N GLU A 235 6.03 -0.16 -0.22
CA GLU A 235 6.32 -1.38 0.53
C GLU A 235 7.78 -1.46 1.02
N LYS A 236 8.70 -0.76 0.36
CA LYS A 236 10.14 -0.78 0.66
C LYS A 236 10.44 -0.42 2.10
N ILE A 237 9.72 0.56 2.68
CA ILE A 237 9.85 0.89 4.10
C ILE A 237 8.93 0.02 4.95
N PHE A 238 7.65 -0.10 4.59
CA PHE A 238 6.65 -0.72 5.46
C PHE A 238 6.91 -2.21 5.72
N ASN A 239 7.39 -2.96 4.73
CA ASN A 239 7.54 -4.41 4.86
C ASN A 239 8.77 -4.80 5.72
N ARG A 240 9.73 -3.90 5.94
CA ARG A 240 10.99 -4.20 6.65
C ARG A 240 11.22 -3.40 7.93
N ILE A 241 10.43 -2.36 8.20
CA ILE A 241 10.62 -1.50 9.39
C ILE A 241 10.47 -2.25 10.73
N ASN A 242 9.83 -3.44 10.71
CA ASN A 242 9.74 -4.32 11.89
C ASN A 242 10.98 -5.19 12.14
N MET A 243 11.99 -5.19 11.27
CA MET A 243 13.14 -6.12 11.32
C MET A 243 14.31 -5.67 12.22
N VAL A 244 14.09 -4.66 13.06
CA VAL A 244 15.14 -4.03 13.90
C VAL A 244 16.33 -3.58 13.02
N SER A 245 16.01 -3.12 11.81
CA SER A 245 16.91 -2.58 10.81
C SER A 245 16.38 -1.19 10.45
N ILE A 246 17.25 -0.18 10.42
CA ILE A 246 16.81 1.21 10.24
C ILE A 246 16.77 1.53 8.73
N PRO A 247 15.62 1.97 8.18
CA PRO A 247 15.52 2.37 6.78
C PRO A 247 16.30 3.66 6.50
N ILE A 248 16.98 3.67 5.36
CA ILE A 248 17.59 4.85 4.76
C ILE A 248 16.76 5.24 3.53
N ILE A 249 16.19 6.43 3.56
CA ILE A 249 15.31 6.98 2.51
C ILE A 249 15.97 8.16 1.80
N PHE A 250 15.36 8.66 0.72
CA PHE A 250 15.93 9.80 -0.02
C PHE A 250 15.60 11.16 0.55
N ASN A 251 14.31 11.43 0.78
CA ASN A 251 13.82 12.77 1.06
C ASN A 251 12.95 12.79 2.31
N ARG A 252 13.42 13.48 3.36
CA ARG A 252 12.71 13.58 4.64
C ARG A 252 11.30 14.12 4.47
N SER A 253 11.13 15.23 3.73
CA SER A 253 9.84 15.93 3.63
C SER A 253 8.71 15.09 3.04
N ILE A 254 9.03 14.16 2.13
CA ILE A 254 8.04 13.22 1.57
C ILE A 254 7.64 12.16 2.60
N TYR A 255 8.57 11.68 3.43
CA TYR A 255 8.33 10.56 4.35
C TYR A 255 7.68 10.96 5.67
N GLU A 256 7.96 12.15 6.21
CA GLU A 256 7.46 12.59 7.52
C GLU A 256 5.93 12.71 7.61
N ALA A 257 5.25 12.85 6.46
CA ALA A 257 3.79 12.82 6.41
C ALA A 257 3.20 11.42 6.60
N HIS A 258 4.00 10.35 6.42
CA HIS A 258 3.54 8.96 6.34
C HIS A 258 4.18 8.04 7.38
N VAL A 259 5.36 8.41 7.87
CA VAL A 259 6.22 7.59 8.74
C VAL A 259 6.70 8.45 9.90
N PRO A 260 6.71 7.95 11.16
CA PRO A 260 7.30 8.69 12.27
C PRO A 260 8.72 9.15 11.94
N GLY A 261 8.99 10.46 12.12
CA GLY A 261 10.23 11.10 11.65
C GLY A 261 11.52 10.58 12.31
N ASP A 262 11.38 9.89 13.44
CA ASP A 262 12.43 9.22 14.21
C ASP A 262 12.59 7.73 13.86
N ALA A 263 11.80 7.19 12.92
CA ALA A 263 11.86 5.79 12.51
C ALA A 263 12.77 5.53 11.29
N PHE A 264 13.36 6.57 10.69
CA PHE A 264 14.17 6.46 9.49
C PHE A 264 15.31 7.50 9.44
N ILE A 265 16.27 7.25 8.57
CA ILE A 265 17.37 8.16 8.26
C ILE A 265 17.16 8.68 6.83
N ALA A 266 17.14 10.00 6.64
CA ALA A 266 17.01 10.58 5.31
C ALA A 266 18.38 10.96 4.74
N ALA A 267 18.64 10.55 3.50
CA ALA A 267 19.89 10.85 2.81
C ALA A 267 20.08 12.36 2.60
N ASP A 268 19.01 13.14 2.43
CA ASP A 268 19.05 14.58 2.25
C ASP A 268 19.24 15.40 3.54
N ASP A 269 19.33 14.74 4.70
CA ASP A 269 19.72 15.39 5.97
C ASP A 269 21.24 15.63 6.08
N PHE A 270 22.04 15.04 5.19
CA PHE A 270 23.50 15.02 5.29
C PHE A 270 24.14 15.86 4.19
N ASP A 271 25.29 16.47 4.50
CA ASP A 271 26.06 17.27 3.54
C ASP A 271 26.77 16.41 2.49
N SER A 272 26.95 15.10 2.72
CA SER A 272 27.51 14.18 1.72
C SER A 272 27.20 12.71 2.01
N PRO A 273 27.30 11.81 1.02
CA PRO A 273 27.25 10.37 1.26
C PRO A 273 28.29 9.89 2.29
N GLN A 274 29.46 10.55 2.35
CA GLN A 274 30.46 10.28 3.38
C GLN A 274 29.96 10.67 4.78
N LYS A 275 29.31 11.83 4.93
CA LYS A 275 28.72 12.24 6.22
C LYS A 275 27.60 11.31 6.68
N LEU A 276 26.79 10.81 5.74
CA LEU A 276 25.83 9.75 6.02
C LEU A 276 26.56 8.48 6.51
N ALA A 277 27.59 8.02 5.80
CA ALA A 277 28.37 6.83 6.20
C ALA A 277 29.02 6.99 7.59
N ASP A 278 29.65 8.14 7.88
CA ASP A 278 30.24 8.45 9.18
C ASP A 278 29.19 8.36 10.30
N TYR A 279 27.98 8.91 10.06
CA TYR A 279 26.87 8.82 10.99
C TYR A 279 26.42 7.37 11.21
N LEU A 280 26.28 6.59 10.14
CA LEU A 280 25.86 5.18 10.22
C LEU A 280 26.88 4.33 10.97
N HIS A 281 28.19 4.54 10.78
CA HIS A 281 29.23 3.86 11.56
C HIS A 281 29.16 4.21 13.05
N LYS A 282 29.01 5.50 13.38
CA LYS A 282 28.87 5.95 14.76
C LYS A 282 27.61 5.38 15.42
N LEU A 283 26.50 5.34 14.70
CA LEU A 283 25.24 4.78 15.18
C LEU A 283 25.35 3.27 15.36
N ALA A 284 25.96 2.54 14.42
CA ALA A 284 26.17 1.10 14.50
C ALA A 284 27.03 0.67 15.70
N SER A 285 27.96 1.52 16.13
CA SER A 285 28.80 1.30 17.32
C SER A 285 28.14 1.66 18.66
N ASN A 286 26.93 2.19 18.63
CA ASN A 286 26.21 2.63 19.83
C ASN A 286 24.81 2.00 19.86
N ASP A 287 24.72 0.81 20.43
CA ASP A 287 23.47 0.04 20.48
C ASP A 287 22.33 0.84 21.13
N GLU A 288 22.63 1.66 22.14
CA GLU A 288 21.66 2.49 22.85
C GLU A 288 21.01 3.53 21.95
N LYS A 289 21.82 4.25 21.18
CA LYS A 289 21.31 5.21 20.19
C LYS A 289 20.64 4.49 19.01
N TYR A 290 21.14 3.32 18.65
CA TYR A 290 20.56 2.53 17.57
C TYR A 290 19.13 2.08 17.92
N ILE A 291 18.89 1.57 19.12
CA ILE A 291 17.56 1.08 19.49
C ILE A 291 16.51 2.19 19.65
N GLN A 292 16.93 3.45 19.87
CA GLN A 292 16.01 4.60 19.95
C GLN A 292 15.19 4.79 18.67
N TYR A 293 15.69 4.37 17.51
CA TYR A 293 14.96 4.39 16.23
C TYR A 293 13.76 3.42 16.19
N PHE A 294 13.55 2.60 17.23
CA PHE A 294 12.42 1.68 17.32
C PHE A 294 11.40 2.06 18.41
N GLU A 295 11.57 3.20 19.08
CA GLU A 295 10.65 3.69 20.11
C GLU A 295 9.24 3.96 19.56
N TRP A 296 9.12 4.30 18.28
CA TRP A 296 7.82 4.44 17.61
C TRP A 296 6.91 3.21 17.79
N ARG A 297 7.47 2.01 17.98
CA ARG A 297 6.71 0.75 18.18
C ARG A 297 5.82 0.78 19.41
N LYS A 298 6.19 1.59 20.41
CA LYS A 298 5.38 1.86 21.61
C LYS A 298 4.02 2.41 21.23
N HIS A 299 3.96 3.29 20.24
CA HIS A 299 2.77 4.05 19.89
C HIS A 299 2.09 3.57 18.61
N TYR A 300 2.81 2.86 17.74
CA TYR A 300 2.31 2.45 16.44
C TYR A 300 2.52 0.96 16.17
N GLU A 301 1.59 0.40 15.40
CA GLU A 301 1.78 -0.82 14.62
C GLU A 301 1.80 -0.47 13.14
N THR A 302 2.36 -1.33 12.30
CA THR A 302 2.44 -1.09 10.86
C THR A 302 1.51 -2.03 10.12
N VAL A 303 0.75 -1.48 9.18
CA VAL A 303 0.06 -2.26 8.15
C VAL A 303 0.96 -2.27 6.92
N THR A 304 1.29 -3.45 6.42
CA THR A 304 2.26 -3.66 5.33
C THR A 304 1.55 -3.98 4.02
N PHE A 305 2.30 -4.09 2.93
CA PHE A 305 1.77 -4.63 1.69
C PHE A 305 1.50 -6.15 1.87
N PRO A 306 0.42 -6.72 1.30
CA PRO A 306 -0.59 -6.06 0.46
C PRO A 306 -1.74 -5.40 1.24
N ASP A 307 -1.81 -5.55 2.57
CA ASP A 307 -2.94 -5.09 3.37
C ASP A 307 -3.19 -3.56 3.31
N GLY A 308 -2.14 -2.77 3.10
CA GLY A 308 -2.29 -1.34 2.78
C GLY A 308 -3.14 -1.12 1.52
N VAL A 309 -2.86 -1.86 0.44
CA VAL A 309 -3.59 -1.77 -0.84
C VAL A 309 -5.01 -2.28 -0.68
N ASN A 310 -5.19 -3.36 0.09
CA ASN A 310 -6.50 -3.92 0.45
C ASN A 310 -7.42 -2.84 1.06
N SER A 311 -6.87 -1.96 1.91
CA SER A 311 -7.63 -0.85 2.49
C SER A 311 -8.22 0.11 1.44
N GLY A 312 -7.59 0.25 0.27
CA GLY A 312 -8.12 1.04 -0.85
C GLY A 312 -9.39 0.44 -1.44
N PHE A 313 -9.45 -0.89 -1.62
CA PHE A 313 -10.65 -1.56 -2.09
C PHE A 313 -11.78 -1.51 -1.06
N CYS A 314 -11.47 -1.60 0.23
CA CYS A 314 -12.44 -1.34 1.29
C CYS A 314 -13.00 0.09 1.24
N ARG A 315 -12.15 1.10 1.01
CA ARG A 315 -12.60 2.49 0.85
C ARG A 315 -13.45 2.69 -0.40
N LEU A 316 -13.10 2.05 -1.52
CA LEU A 316 -13.94 2.06 -2.72
C LEU A 316 -15.30 1.44 -2.42
N CYS A 317 -15.33 0.28 -1.75
CA CYS A 317 -16.58 -0.37 -1.38
C CYS A 317 -17.45 0.50 -0.46
N GLN A 318 -16.84 1.13 0.55
CA GLN A 318 -17.52 2.07 1.44
C GLN A 318 -18.09 3.26 0.66
N HIS A 319 -17.29 3.86 -0.22
CA HIS A 319 -17.72 4.98 -1.07
C HIS A 319 -18.95 4.63 -1.90
N LEU A 320 -18.94 3.47 -2.58
CA LEU A 320 -20.06 3.01 -3.38
C LEU A 320 -21.30 2.69 -2.54
N THR A 321 -21.10 2.18 -1.32
CA THR A 321 -22.17 1.91 -0.36
C THR A 321 -22.84 3.19 0.09
N ASP A 322 -22.04 4.20 0.43
CA ASP A 322 -22.52 5.51 0.84
C ASP A 322 -23.31 6.18 -0.30
N GLU A 323 -22.80 6.15 -1.54
CA GLU A 323 -23.50 6.66 -2.72
C GLU A 323 -24.82 5.93 -3.01
N LYS A 324 -24.86 4.59 -2.87
CA LYS A 324 -26.10 3.80 -3.02
C LYS A 324 -27.15 4.23 -1.99
N ASN A 325 -26.73 4.50 -0.75
CA ASN A 325 -27.62 4.84 0.35
C ASN A 325 -28.13 6.30 0.29
N ASN A 326 -27.28 7.24 -0.13
CA ASN A 326 -27.62 8.67 -0.14
C ASN A 326 -28.07 9.19 -1.52
N GLY A 327 -27.88 8.41 -2.59
CA GLY A 327 -28.25 8.76 -3.97
C GLY A 327 -27.35 9.82 -4.63
N ASN A 328 -26.23 10.19 -4.00
CA ASN A 328 -25.35 11.27 -4.43
C ASN A 328 -24.18 10.74 -5.26
N PHE A 329 -24.44 10.43 -6.53
CA PHE A 329 -23.40 10.08 -7.50
C PHE A 329 -22.64 11.33 -7.94
N HIS A 330 -21.31 11.32 -7.86
CA HIS A 330 -20.48 12.44 -8.33
C HIS A 330 -19.31 12.01 -9.21
N ILE A 331 -18.98 12.87 -10.17
CA ILE A 331 -17.80 12.68 -11.03
C ILE A 331 -16.69 13.57 -10.49
N SER A 332 -15.56 12.96 -10.11
CA SER A 332 -14.42 13.68 -9.57
C SER A 332 -13.72 14.53 -10.64
N PRO A 333 -13.48 15.83 -10.38
CA PRO A 333 -12.66 16.67 -11.26
C PRO A 333 -11.24 16.13 -11.44
N LYS A 334 -10.71 15.39 -10.45
CA LYS A 334 -9.39 14.74 -10.55
C LYS A 334 -9.37 13.67 -11.62
N ALA A 335 -10.45 12.87 -11.70
CA ALA A 335 -10.60 11.81 -12.69
C ALA A 335 -10.89 12.35 -14.10
N GLN A 336 -11.51 13.52 -14.21
CA GLN A 336 -11.78 14.19 -15.50
C GLN A 336 -10.51 14.72 -16.17
N ASP A 337 -9.47 15.06 -15.40
CA ASP A 337 -8.19 15.54 -15.91
C ASP A 337 -7.01 14.93 -15.14
N LEU A 338 -6.68 13.68 -15.49
CA LEU A 338 -5.51 13.00 -14.93
C LEU A 338 -4.19 13.69 -15.34
N GLN A 339 -4.14 14.39 -16.47
CA GLN A 339 -2.92 15.11 -16.86
C GLN A 339 -2.61 16.24 -15.86
N SER A 340 -3.63 17.01 -15.48
CA SER A 340 -3.48 18.09 -14.51
C SER A 340 -3.30 17.55 -13.10
N TRP A 341 -4.16 16.64 -12.66
CA TRP A 341 -4.08 16.10 -11.31
C TRP A 341 -2.91 15.12 -11.15
N PHE A 342 -2.93 14.00 -11.87
CA PHE A 342 -1.98 12.92 -11.64
C PHE A 342 -0.55 13.25 -12.07
N VAL A 343 -0.36 13.91 -13.21
CA VAL A 343 1.00 14.25 -13.70
C VAL A 343 1.48 15.58 -13.13
N LYS A 344 0.79 16.70 -13.40
CA LYS A 344 1.32 18.04 -13.04
C LYS A 344 1.36 18.28 -11.53
N LYS A 345 0.39 17.79 -10.75
CA LYS A 345 0.35 17.94 -9.28
C LYS A 345 1.00 16.78 -8.52
N SER A 346 1.77 15.92 -9.18
CA SER A 346 2.53 14.85 -8.50
C SER A 346 3.78 15.37 -7.80
N GLU A 347 4.23 16.56 -8.19
CA GLU A 347 5.44 17.21 -7.67
C GLU A 347 6.66 16.26 -7.74
N CYS A 348 6.70 15.43 -8.78
CA CYS A 348 7.84 14.58 -9.04
C CYS A 348 9.09 15.41 -9.32
N ILE A 349 10.18 15.14 -8.59
CA ILE A 349 11.45 15.84 -8.73
C ILE A 349 12.30 15.12 -9.80
N PRO A 350 12.43 15.67 -11.03
CA PRO A 350 13.29 15.08 -12.03
C PRO A 350 14.75 15.20 -11.58
N ASN A 351 15.60 14.23 -11.96
CA ASN A 351 17.04 14.24 -11.64
C ASN A 351 17.39 14.38 -10.15
N PHE A 352 16.48 14.00 -9.24
CA PHE A 352 16.68 14.16 -7.79
C PHE A 352 18.07 13.71 -7.30
N VAL A 353 18.51 12.50 -7.63
CA VAL A 353 19.81 11.99 -7.13
C VAL A 353 21.02 12.76 -7.69
N PRO A 354 21.16 12.98 -9.02
CA PRO A 354 22.19 13.88 -9.53
C PRO A 354 22.23 15.24 -8.84
N ASP A 355 21.07 15.86 -8.62
CA ASP A 355 20.97 17.19 -8.01
C ASP A 355 21.27 17.14 -6.49
N LEU A 356 20.91 16.06 -5.82
CA LEU A 356 21.29 15.80 -4.43
C LEU A 356 22.82 15.69 -4.31
N LEU A 357 23.45 14.81 -5.09
CA LEU A 357 24.90 14.62 -5.09
C LEU A 357 25.67 15.90 -5.48
N ALA A 358 25.12 16.71 -6.39
CA ALA A 358 25.73 17.98 -6.77
C ALA A 358 25.74 19.02 -5.64
N ARG A 359 24.71 19.01 -4.77
CA ARG A 359 24.64 19.84 -3.57
C ARG A 359 25.49 19.29 -2.41
N GLN A 360 25.72 17.98 -2.41
CA GLN A 360 26.35 17.21 -1.35
C GLN A 360 27.87 17.04 -1.50
N LYS A 361 28.59 18.11 -1.85
CA LYS A 361 30.03 18.06 -2.16
C LYS A 361 30.93 18.32 -0.96
#